data_AF-A0A095WZ35-F1
#
_entry.id   AF-A0A095WZ35-F1
#
_cell.length_a   1.000
_cell.length_b   1.000
_cell.length_c   1.000
_cell.angle_alpha   90.00
_cell.angle_beta   90.00
_cell.angle_gamma   90.00
#
_symmetry.space_group_name_H-M   'P 1'
#
loop_
_entity.id
_entity.type
_entity.pdbx_description
1 polymer ?
#
loop_
_entity_poly.entity_id
_entity_poly.type
_entity_poly.pdbx_seq_one_letter_code
_entity_poly.pdbx_strand_id
1 'polypeptide(L)'
;MKKVVGLLAVTALALSACAPSSTSDGGNDDSVNITFLGTSDIHGHYMPWDYSLDEENTSGSLAQIATAVKEVRESEDNVVLIDAGDFIQDNSSELFQDMNPHPGVSVMNDLNYDVWAIGNHEFDYGMEKLDKITEQFKGAV
;
A
#
# COMPACT_ATOMS: atom_id res chain seq x y z
N MET A 1 55.11 15.00 -68.47
CA MET A 1 55.58 16.37 -68.19
C MET A 1 54.53 17.09 -67.36
N LYS A 2 54.95 17.68 -66.22
CA LYS A 2 54.34 18.81 -65.48
C LYS A 2 53.00 18.61 -64.72
N LYS A 3 53.16 18.42 -63.40
CA LYS A 3 52.49 19.06 -62.23
C LYS A 3 51.16 19.78 -62.46
N VAL A 4 50.13 19.45 -61.65
CA VAL A 4 49.41 20.43 -60.81
C VAL A 4 49.01 19.75 -59.48
N VAL A 5 49.64 20.20 -58.40
CA VAL A 5 49.22 20.04 -57.01
C VAL A 5 48.47 21.33 -56.66
N GLY A 6 47.33 21.23 -55.97
CA GLY A 6 46.84 22.39 -55.20
C GLY A 6 45.33 22.47 -54.99
N LEU A 7 44.95 22.31 -53.72
CA LEU A 7 44.03 23.18 -52.99
C LEU A 7 42.52 22.98 -53.21
N LEU A 8 41.85 22.35 -52.25
CA LEU A 8 40.87 23.01 -51.36
C LEU A 8 40.32 21.94 -50.38
N ALA A 9 40.94 21.82 -49.20
CA ALA A 9 40.40 21.04 -48.08
C ALA A 9 40.50 21.89 -46.82
N VAL A 10 39.77 23.02 -46.79
CA VAL A 10 39.62 23.85 -45.59
C VAL A 10 38.21 24.44 -45.56
N THR A 11 37.18 23.61 -45.39
CA THR A 11 35.81 24.08 -45.07
C THR A 11 35.00 23.00 -44.35
N ALA A 12 35.59 22.28 -43.38
CA ALA A 12 34.83 21.34 -42.54
C ALA A 12 35.18 21.40 -41.04
N LEU A 13 35.96 22.39 -40.59
CA LEU A 13 36.25 22.60 -39.16
C LEU A 13 35.57 23.88 -38.66
N ALA A 14 34.24 23.91 -38.60
CA ALA A 14 33.54 25.00 -37.90
C ALA A 14 32.14 24.65 -37.37
N LEU A 15 31.74 23.38 -37.32
CA LEU A 15 30.38 23.01 -36.85
C LEU A 15 30.32 21.95 -35.72
N SER A 16 31.44 21.61 -35.08
CA SER A 16 31.45 20.54 -34.05
C SER A 16 31.47 21.02 -32.60
N ALA A 17 31.21 22.31 -32.33
CA ALA A 17 31.34 22.88 -30.98
C ALA A 17 30.03 23.04 -30.20
N CYS A 18 28.89 22.58 -30.74
CA CYS A 18 27.60 22.59 -30.04
C CYS A 18 26.99 21.19 -29.99
N ALA A 19 27.74 20.22 -29.47
CA ALA A 19 27.12 19.04 -28.91
C ALA A 19 26.72 19.39 -27.47
N PRO A 20 25.45 19.26 -27.05
CA PRO A 20 25.11 19.32 -25.64
C PRO A 20 25.93 18.23 -24.95
N SER A 21 26.81 18.63 -24.04
CA SER A 21 27.41 17.71 -23.11
C SER A 21 26.27 17.14 -22.29
N SER A 22 25.84 15.93 -22.59
CA SER A 22 25.11 15.10 -21.66
C SER A 22 26.06 14.84 -20.50
N THR A 23 26.04 15.75 -19.53
CA THR A 23 26.42 15.43 -18.17
C THR A 23 25.46 14.33 -17.75
N SER A 24 25.87 13.08 -17.94
CA SER A 24 25.35 11.98 -17.15
C SER A 24 25.73 12.34 -15.72
N ASP A 25 24.81 13.02 -15.04
CA ASP A 25 24.88 13.17 -13.60
C ASP A 25 24.79 11.74 -13.06
N GLY A 26 25.94 11.15 -12.79
CA GLY A 26 26.08 9.82 -12.21
C GLY A 26 25.72 9.83 -10.72
N GLY A 27 24.69 10.60 -10.37
CA GLY A 27 24.00 10.45 -9.11
C GLY A 27 23.23 9.14 -9.19
N ASN A 28 23.68 8.14 -8.44
CA ASN A 28 22.83 7.05 -8.05
C ASN A 28 21.62 7.71 -7.36
N ASP A 29 20.49 7.80 -8.04
CA ASP A 29 19.25 8.20 -7.40
C ASP A 29 18.84 7.03 -6.51
N ASP A 30 19.41 6.97 -5.30
CA ASP A 30 19.10 5.98 -4.27
C ASP A 30 17.71 6.25 -3.64
N SER A 31 16.79 6.84 -4.43
CA SER A 31 15.44 7.15 -4.00
C SER A 31 14.65 5.85 -3.86
N VAL A 32 13.96 5.73 -2.71
CA VAL A 32 13.04 4.61 -2.45
C VAL A 32 11.63 5.19 -2.41
N ASN A 33 10.78 4.72 -3.31
CA ASN A 33 9.36 5.03 -3.28
C ASN A 33 8.67 4.10 -2.28
N ILE A 34 7.91 4.69 -1.36
CA ILE A 34 7.10 3.98 -0.36
C ILE A 34 5.66 4.40 -0.55
N THR A 35 4.77 3.42 -0.70
CA THR A 35 3.33 3.62 -0.87
C THR A 35 2.62 3.28 0.43
N PHE A 36 1.92 4.25 1.01
CA PHE A 36 1.11 4.04 2.21
C PHE A 36 -0.34 3.84 1.83
N LEU A 37 -0.92 2.74 2.29
CA LEU A 37 -2.35 2.45 2.23
C LEU A 37 -2.92 2.53 3.64
N GLY A 38 -4.10 3.12 3.76
CA GLY A 38 -4.77 3.32 5.05
C GLY A 38 -6.23 2.89 4.97
N THR A 39 -6.68 2.13 5.96
CA THR A 39 -8.09 1.91 6.29
C THR A 39 -8.42 2.53 7.65
N SER A 40 -9.70 2.73 7.91
CA SER A 40 -10.23 3.28 9.16
C SER A 40 -11.69 2.87 9.27
N ASP A 41 -12.20 2.74 10.50
CA ASP A 41 -13.63 2.61 10.76
C ASP A 41 -14.26 1.42 9.99
N ILE A 42 -13.55 0.29 9.91
CA ILE A 42 -14.07 -0.92 9.27
C ILE A 42 -15.30 -1.43 9.99
N HIS A 43 -15.39 -1.22 11.31
CA HIS A 43 -16.59 -1.45 12.10
C HIS A 43 -17.22 -2.84 11.85
N GLY A 44 -16.40 -3.91 11.88
CA GLY A 44 -16.90 -5.27 11.71
C GLY A 44 -17.39 -5.61 10.30
N HIS A 45 -17.30 -4.70 9.33
CA HIS A 45 -17.70 -4.94 7.93
C HIS A 45 -16.66 -5.77 7.18
N TYR A 46 -16.43 -7.01 7.63
CA TYR A 46 -15.43 -7.89 7.01
C TYR A 46 -15.89 -8.41 5.64
N MET A 47 -17.20 -8.64 5.49
CA MET A 47 -17.85 -9.13 4.28
C MET A 47 -18.86 -8.09 3.76
N PRO A 48 -19.23 -8.11 2.47
CA PRO A 48 -20.25 -7.22 1.91
C PRO A 48 -21.66 -7.67 2.31
N TRP A 49 -21.93 -7.71 3.61
CA TRP A 49 -23.18 -8.20 4.19
C TRP A 49 -23.57 -7.34 5.39
N ASP A 50 -24.85 -6.96 5.44
CA ASP A 50 -25.48 -6.36 6.60
C ASP A 50 -26.15 -7.46 7.42
N TYR A 51 -25.60 -7.77 8.59
CA TYR A 51 -26.13 -8.86 9.42
C TYR A 51 -27.46 -8.50 10.12
N SER A 52 -27.78 -7.22 10.26
CA SER A 52 -29.03 -6.78 10.88
C SER A 52 -30.21 -6.92 9.92
N LEU A 53 -29.98 -6.61 8.64
CA LEU A 53 -30.97 -6.75 7.57
C LEU A 53 -30.97 -8.14 6.93
N ASP A 54 -29.92 -8.92 7.15
CA ASP A 54 -29.67 -10.23 6.52
C ASP A 54 -29.70 -10.15 4.98
N GLU A 55 -28.98 -9.16 4.45
CA GLU A 55 -28.85 -8.95 3.00
C GLU A 55 -27.45 -8.48 2.58
N GLU A 56 -27.19 -8.58 1.27
CA GLU A 56 -25.94 -8.12 0.68
C GLU A 56 -25.81 -6.59 0.76
N ASN A 57 -24.66 -6.12 1.22
CA ASN A 57 -24.31 -4.69 1.24
C ASN A 57 -22.93 -4.48 0.62
N THR A 58 -22.89 -4.00 -0.62
CA THR A 58 -21.65 -3.78 -1.38
C THR A 58 -21.15 -2.34 -1.31
N SER A 59 -21.67 -1.51 -0.40
CA SER A 59 -21.23 -0.12 -0.22
C SER A 59 -19.79 0.00 0.30
N GLY A 60 -19.28 -1.05 0.96
CA GLY A 60 -17.90 -1.16 1.40
C GLY A 60 -17.70 -2.32 2.37
N SER A 61 -16.57 -3.01 2.27
CA SER A 61 -16.17 -4.10 3.18
C SER A 61 -14.68 -4.37 3.10
N LEU A 62 -14.12 -5.03 4.12
CA LEU A 62 -12.73 -5.49 4.11
C LEU A 62 -12.44 -6.43 2.94
N ALA A 63 -13.40 -7.27 2.53
CA ALA A 63 -13.29 -8.13 1.35
C ALA A 63 -13.14 -7.33 0.04
N GLN A 64 -13.83 -6.19 -0.10
CA GLN A 64 -13.65 -5.31 -1.27
C GLN A 64 -12.30 -4.58 -1.21
N ILE A 65 -11.91 -4.11 -0.01
CA ILE A 65 -10.60 -3.50 0.23
C ILE A 65 -9.46 -4.47 -0.09
N ALA A 66 -9.60 -5.75 0.25
CA ALA A 66 -8.63 -6.80 -0.09
C ALA A 66 -8.29 -6.84 -1.58
N THR A 67 -9.29 -6.61 -2.44
CA THR A 67 -9.08 -6.55 -3.89
C THR A 67 -8.24 -5.33 -4.27
N ALA A 68 -8.58 -4.15 -3.75
CA ALA A 68 -7.83 -2.92 -4.03
C ALA A 68 -6.39 -2.96 -3.51
N VAL A 69 -6.18 -3.49 -2.29
CA VAL A 69 -4.84 -3.69 -1.71
C VAL A 69 -3.99 -4.61 -2.60
N LYS A 70 -4.58 -5.69 -3.11
CA LYS A 70 -3.89 -6.62 -4.00
C LYS A 70 -3.49 -5.94 -5.31
N GLU A 71 -4.39 -5.17 -5.93
CA GLU A 71 -4.09 -4.43 -7.15
C GLU A 71 -2.92 -3.45 -6.97
N VAL A 72 -2.89 -2.70 -5.86
CA VAL A 72 -1.77 -1.79 -5.57
C VAL A 72 -0.46 -2.55 -5.37
N ARG A 73 -0.48 -3.67 -4.66
CA ARG A 73 0.72 -4.51 -4.44
C ARG A 73 1.20 -5.24 -5.69
N GLU A 74 0.38 -5.35 -6.72
CA GLU A 74 0.81 -5.85 -8.04
C GLU A 74 1.60 -4.79 -8.83
N SER A 75 1.44 -3.50 -8.50
CA SER A 75 2.12 -2.38 -9.19
C SER A 75 3.21 -1.68 -8.37
N GLU A 76 3.24 -1.86 -7.05
CA GLU A 76 4.13 -1.14 -6.13
C GLU A 76 4.98 -2.10 -5.28
N ASP A 77 6.29 -1.86 -5.20
CA ASP A 77 7.22 -2.77 -4.52
C ASP A 77 7.25 -2.58 -2.99
N ASN A 78 7.21 -1.33 -2.50
CA ASN A 78 7.31 -1.01 -1.07
C ASN A 78 5.99 -0.45 -0.55
N VAL A 79 5.05 -1.33 -0.21
CA VAL A 79 3.73 -0.95 0.31
C VAL A 79 3.67 -1.15 1.83
N VAL A 80 3.24 -0.11 2.55
CA VAL A 80 2.89 -0.17 3.97
C VAL A 80 1.38 -0.04 4.10
N LEU A 81 0.72 -1.02 4.71
CA LEU A 81 -0.72 -1.06 4.92
C LEU A 81 -1.06 -0.87 6.39
N ILE A 82 -1.88 0.12 6.68
CA ILE A 82 -2.19 0.58 8.03
C ILE A 82 -3.70 0.57 8.24
N ASP A 83 -4.16 0.11 9.40
CA ASP A 83 -5.52 0.38 9.88
C ASP A 83 -5.50 1.41 11.01
N ALA A 84 -6.40 2.39 10.96
CA ALA A 84 -6.44 3.52 11.89
C ALA A 84 -7.35 3.29 13.12
N GLY A 85 -7.94 2.10 13.27
CA GLY A 85 -8.78 1.73 14.41
C GLY A 85 -10.27 1.70 14.10
N ASP A 86 -11.06 1.44 15.14
CA ASP A 86 -12.49 1.15 15.07
C ASP A 86 -12.78 0.00 14.09
N PHE A 87 -12.05 -1.10 14.29
CA PHE A 87 -12.04 -2.29 13.43
C PHE A 87 -12.95 -3.40 13.96
N ILE A 88 -13.01 -3.60 15.29
CA ILE A 88 -13.62 -4.78 15.91
C ILE A 88 -15.02 -4.57 16.50
N GLN A 89 -15.71 -3.49 16.19
CA GLN A 89 -17.03 -3.16 16.74
C GLN A 89 -18.07 -2.94 15.63
N ASP A 90 -19.37 -3.07 15.91
CA ASP A 90 -20.50 -2.95 14.96
C ASP A 90 -20.67 -4.15 14.01
N ASN A 91 -21.74 -4.14 13.21
CA ASN A 91 -22.13 -5.18 12.25
C ASN A 91 -22.06 -6.59 12.83
N SER A 92 -22.66 -6.77 14.01
CA SER A 92 -22.67 -8.02 14.77
C SER A 92 -21.28 -8.56 15.15
N SER A 93 -20.25 -7.71 15.17
CA SER A 93 -18.88 -8.10 15.53
C SER A 93 -18.76 -8.63 16.95
N GLU A 94 -19.70 -8.33 17.85
CA GLU A 94 -19.77 -8.91 19.19
C GLU A 94 -19.83 -10.45 19.16
N LEU A 95 -20.35 -11.04 18.07
CA LEU A 95 -20.43 -12.49 17.87
C LEU A 95 -19.06 -13.14 17.65
N PHE A 96 -18.04 -12.34 17.29
CA PHE A 96 -16.73 -12.83 16.87
C PHE A 96 -15.61 -12.57 17.88
N GLN A 97 -15.86 -11.76 18.91
CA GLN A 97 -14.84 -11.30 19.86
C GLN A 97 -14.10 -12.43 20.59
N ASP A 98 -14.80 -13.53 20.86
CA ASP A 98 -14.27 -14.68 21.58
C ASP A 98 -13.73 -15.78 20.63
N MET A 99 -13.74 -15.54 19.31
CA MET A 99 -13.21 -16.48 18.33
C MET A 99 -11.67 -16.47 18.29
N ASN A 100 -11.09 -17.64 18.13
CA ASN A 100 -9.66 -17.83 17.89
C ASN A 100 -9.46 -18.85 16.75
N PRO A 101 -9.05 -18.41 15.55
CA PRO A 101 -8.66 -17.04 15.24
C PRO A 101 -9.87 -16.10 15.08
N HIS A 102 -9.70 -14.82 15.43
CA HIS A 102 -10.68 -13.77 15.21
C HIS A 102 -10.76 -13.49 13.69
N PRO A 103 -11.97 -13.47 13.09
CA PRO A 103 -12.11 -13.42 11.62
C PRO A 103 -11.52 -12.16 10.99
N GLY A 104 -11.78 -10.98 11.56
CA GLY A 104 -11.22 -9.72 11.06
C GLY A 104 -9.69 -9.70 11.08
N VAL A 105 -9.07 -9.97 12.24
CA VAL A 105 -7.61 -10.11 12.39
C VAL A 105 -7.01 -11.20 11.49
N SER A 106 -7.72 -12.29 11.22
CA SER A 106 -7.28 -13.30 10.24
C SER A 106 -7.13 -12.69 8.85
N VAL A 107 -8.10 -11.88 8.43
CA VAL A 107 -8.03 -11.16 7.15
C VAL A 107 -6.93 -10.10 7.15
N MET A 108 -6.74 -9.35 8.25
CA MET A 108 -5.62 -8.40 8.36
C MET A 108 -4.27 -9.10 8.18
N ASN A 109 -4.10 -10.27 8.80
CA ASN A 109 -2.91 -11.08 8.68
C ASN A 109 -2.71 -11.63 7.26
N ASP A 110 -3.77 -12.08 6.60
CA ASP A 110 -3.72 -12.57 5.20
C ASP A 110 -3.42 -11.43 4.22
N LEU A 111 -3.90 -10.22 4.52
CA LEU A 111 -3.59 -8.98 3.81
C LEU A 111 -2.27 -8.36 4.24
N ASN A 112 -1.46 -9.01 5.10
CA ASN A 112 -0.18 -8.47 5.60
C ASN A 112 -0.30 -6.98 6.00
N TYR A 113 -1.26 -6.61 6.84
CA TYR A 113 -1.26 -5.29 7.46
C TYR A 113 0.01 -5.12 8.30
N ASP A 114 0.63 -3.95 8.23
CA ASP A 114 1.87 -3.63 8.93
C ASP A 114 1.61 -3.00 10.30
N VAL A 115 0.58 -2.14 10.38
CA VAL A 115 0.22 -1.40 11.59
C VAL A 115 -1.28 -1.41 11.79
N TRP A 116 -1.71 -1.59 13.04
CA TRP A 116 -3.09 -1.40 13.48
C TRP A 116 -3.12 -0.47 14.67
N ALA A 117 -3.66 0.73 14.49
CA ALA A 117 -3.89 1.67 15.59
C ALA A 117 -5.15 1.28 16.37
N ILE A 118 -5.14 1.52 17.68
CA ILE A 118 -6.28 1.27 18.56
C ILE A 118 -7.17 2.52 18.60
N GLY A 119 -8.38 2.40 18.06
CA GLY A 119 -9.44 3.40 18.12
C GLY A 119 -10.23 3.34 19.43
N ASN A 120 -11.30 4.12 19.52
CA ASN A 120 -12.11 4.17 20.75
C ASN A 120 -12.99 2.93 20.90
N HIS A 121 -13.48 2.35 19.81
CA HIS A 121 -14.40 1.22 19.86
C HIS A 121 -13.72 -0.13 20.13
N GLU A 122 -12.40 -0.21 20.01
CA GLU A 122 -11.62 -1.37 20.48
C GLU A 122 -11.80 -1.65 21.98
N PHE A 123 -12.17 -0.64 22.78
CA PHE A 123 -12.32 -0.78 24.22
C PHE A 123 -13.73 -1.23 24.66
N ASP A 124 -14.72 -1.26 23.76
CA ASP A 124 -16.13 -1.47 24.09
C ASP A 124 -16.40 -2.83 24.75
N TYR A 125 -15.61 -3.84 24.40
CA TYR A 125 -15.73 -5.19 24.94
C TYR A 125 -14.77 -5.48 26.11
N GLY A 126 -14.04 -4.46 26.56
CA GLY A 126 -13.12 -4.52 27.70
C GLY A 126 -11.71 -4.99 27.33
N MET A 127 -10.74 -4.62 28.18
CA MET A 127 -9.31 -4.87 27.94
C MET A 127 -8.95 -6.34 27.72
N GLU A 128 -9.59 -7.27 28.44
CA GLU A 128 -9.30 -8.70 28.29
C GLU A 128 -9.57 -9.20 26.86
N LYS A 129 -10.64 -8.70 26.22
CA LYS A 129 -10.97 -9.06 24.83
C LYS A 129 -10.03 -8.36 23.86
N LEU A 130 -9.77 -7.07 24.08
CA LEU A 130 -8.82 -6.31 23.27
C LEU A 130 -7.44 -6.97 23.24
N ASP A 131 -6.89 -7.33 24.40
CA ASP A 131 -5.59 -7.99 24.52
C ASP A 131 -5.60 -9.34 23.75
N LYS A 132 -6.61 -10.18 23.97
CA LYS A 132 -6.73 -11.49 23.28
C LYS A 132 -6.84 -11.36 21.76
N ILE A 133 -7.49 -10.31 21.26
CA ILE A 133 -7.67 -10.10 19.82
C ILE A 133 -6.40 -9.53 19.20
N THR A 134 -5.81 -8.51 19.83
CA THR A 134 -4.57 -7.87 19.36
C THR A 134 -3.37 -8.81 19.40
N GLU A 135 -3.28 -9.73 20.36
CA GLU A 135 -2.25 -10.79 20.41
C GLU A 135 -2.25 -11.70 19.17
N GLN A 136 -3.35 -11.76 18.41
CA GLN A 136 -3.45 -12.58 17.20
C GLN A 136 -2.94 -11.85 15.95
N PHE A 137 -2.74 -10.54 16.02
CA PHE A 137 -2.24 -9.74 14.91
C PHE A 137 -0.73 -9.89 14.77
N LYS A 138 -0.25 -10.04 13.52
CA LYS A 138 1.17 -10.29 13.23
C LYS A 138 1.99 -9.00 13.02
N GLY A 139 1.32 -7.88 12.77
CA GLY A 139 1.96 -6.57 12.60
C GLY A 139 2.17 -5.84 13.92
N ALA A 140 2.42 -4.54 13.83
CA ALA A 140 2.57 -3.68 15.00
C ALA A 140 1.22 -3.10 15.45
N VAL A 141 0.99 -3.11 16.75
CA VAL A 141 -0.13 -2.46 17.45
C VAL A 141 0.44 -1.50 18.49
#